data_AF-A0A0B2PEZ4-F1
#
_entry.id   AF-A0A0B2PEZ4-F1
#
_cell.length_a   1.000
_cell.length_b   1.000
_cell.length_c   1.000
_cell.angle_alpha   90.00
_cell.angle_beta   90.00
_cell.angle_gamma   90.00
#
_symmetry.space_group_name_H-M   'P 1'
#
loop_
_entity.id
_entity.type
_entity.pdbx_description
1 polymer ?
#
loop_
_entity_poly.entity_id
_entity_poly.type
_entity_poly.pdbx_seq_one_letter_code
_entity_poly.pdbx_strand_id
1 'polypeptide(L)'
;DKKALLQKAHNAIILSLGDKVLRQVSKETTAAGVWSKLEGLYMTKSLVNRLYLKQSLYSFKMIEDRSVGEQLDLFNKLILDLENIDVTIDDEDQALLLLCSLPKSYSHFKETLLFGRDSVSLDEVQAALSSKELNERKEKKSSTSGEGLTARGK
;
A
#
# COMPACT_ATOMS: atom_id res chain seq x y z
N ASP A 1 30.55 33.20 12.07
CA ASP A 1 31.44 32.06 11.73
C ASP A 1 30.70 30.79 11.34
N LYS A 2 30.97 30.26 10.14
CA LYS A 2 30.36 29.03 9.59
C LYS A 2 30.69 27.77 10.41
N LYS A 3 31.90 27.70 10.98
CA LYS A 3 32.37 26.55 11.78
C LYS A 3 31.61 26.40 13.10
N ALA A 4 31.32 27.52 13.77
CA ALA A 4 30.52 27.52 15.00
C ALA A 4 29.07 27.09 14.75
N LEU A 5 28.50 27.47 13.59
CA LEU A 5 27.15 27.09 13.19
C LEU A 5 27.04 25.57 12.92
N LEU A 6 28.03 25.00 12.21
CA LEU A 6 28.09 23.56 11.94
C LEU A 6 28.25 22.72 13.22
N GLN A 7 29.03 23.21 14.20
CA GLN A 7 29.19 22.55 15.49
C GLN A 7 27.88 22.59 16.30
N LYS A 8 27.17 23.71 16.28
CA LYS A 8 25.85 23.81 16.92
C LYS A 8 24.83 22.86 16.28
N ALA A 9 24.82 22.77 14.95
CA ALA A 9 23.94 21.84 14.24
C ALA A 9 24.26 20.37 14.59
N HIS A 10 25.54 20.00 14.62
CA HIS A 10 25.96 18.65 15.01
C HIS A 10 25.50 18.29 16.41
N ASN A 11 25.73 19.18 17.38
CA ASN A 11 25.34 18.95 18.78
C ASN A 11 23.81 18.90 18.93
N ALA A 12 23.06 19.76 18.22
CA ALA A 12 21.61 19.76 18.24
C ALA A 12 21.02 18.44 17.69
N ILE A 13 21.58 17.92 16.59
CA ILE A 13 21.17 16.64 16.02
C ILE A 13 21.45 15.52 17.03
N ILE A 14 22.66 15.42 17.59
CA ILE A 14 23.01 14.38 18.57
C ILE A 14 22.07 14.39 19.79
N LEU A 15 21.77 15.58 20.33
CA LEU A 15 20.89 15.72 21.51
C LEU A 15 19.44 15.29 21.23
N SER A 16 19.02 15.27 19.96
CA SER A 16 17.67 14.86 19.55
C SER A 16 17.53 13.35 19.29
N LEU A 17 18.62 12.58 19.36
CA LEU A 17 18.62 11.14 19.06
C LEU A 17 18.51 10.28 20.33
N GLY A 18 17.75 9.19 20.25
CA GLY A 18 17.70 8.19 21.32
C GLY A 18 18.94 7.29 21.38
N ASP A 19 19.21 6.69 22.55
CA ASP A 19 20.43 5.90 22.84
C ASP A 19 20.77 4.81 21.81
N LYS A 20 19.76 4.15 21.24
CA LYS A 20 19.98 3.12 20.20
C LYS A 20 20.58 3.71 18.92
N VAL A 21 20.12 4.90 18.55
CA VAL A 21 20.58 5.62 17.35
C VAL A 21 21.93 6.25 17.58
N LEU A 22 22.17 6.80 18.78
CA LEU A 22 23.46 7.38 19.18
C LEU A 22 24.62 6.39 19.03
N ARG A 23 24.42 5.11 19.41
CA ARG A 23 25.43 4.07 19.22
C ARG A 23 25.81 3.87 17.76
N GLN A 24 24.84 4.00 16.84
CA GLN A 24 25.03 3.82 15.39
C GLN A 24 25.72 5.03 14.72
N VAL A 25 25.46 6.25 15.21
CA VAL A 25 26.07 7.49 14.68
C VAL A 25 27.33 7.94 15.41
N SER A 26 27.73 7.25 16.48
CA SER A 26 28.86 7.60 17.36
C SER A 26 30.22 7.80 16.67
N LYS A 27 30.38 7.27 15.45
CA LYS A 27 31.61 7.38 14.66
C LYS A 27 31.65 8.63 13.78
N GLU A 28 30.53 9.31 13.60
CA GLU A 28 30.42 10.49 12.74
C GLU A 28 30.67 11.76 13.57
N THR A 29 31.60 12.61 13.10
CA THR A 29 32.04 13.82 13.83
C THR A 29 31.50 15.12 13.22
N THR A 30 30.69 15.01 12.16
CA THR A 30 30.15 16.15 11.43
C THR A 30 28.63 16.06 11.35
N ALA A 31 27.95 17.21 11.39
CA ALA A 31 26.49 17.26 11.25
C ALA A 31 26.02 16.56 9.97
N ALA A 32 26.75 16.76 8.87
CA ALA A 32 26.49 16.10 7.60
C ALA A 32 26.70 14.57 7.66
N GLY A 33 27.78 14.10 8.30
CA GLY A 33 28.03 12.66 8.47
C GLY A 33 26.96 11.98 9.33
N VAL A 34 26.57 12.61 10.45
CA VAL A 34 25.47 12.13 11.29
C VAL A 34 24.17 12.09 10.48
N TRP A 35 23.86 13.16 9.73
CA TRP A 35 22.66 13.23 8.89
C TRP A 35 22.65 12.16 7.78
N SER A 36 23.74 11.97 7.04
CA SER A 36 23.85 10.92 6.01
C SER A 36 23.79 9.50 6.60
N LYS A 37 24.29 9.29 7.82
CA LYS A 37 24.17 8.01 8.53
C LYS A 37 22.72 7.74 8.94
N LEU A 38 22.04 8.74 9.48
CA LEU A 38 20.63 8.67 9.81
C LEU A 38 19.78 8.45 8.56
N GLU A 39 20.12 9.10 7.46
CA GLU A 39 19.51 8.86 6.16
C GLU A 39 19.73 7.40 5.71
N GLY A 40 20.94 6.86 5.79
CA GLY A 40 21.18 5.45 5.47
C GLY A 40 20.46 4.44 6.38
N LEU A 41 20.26 4.79 7.66
CA LEU A 41 19.66 3.91 8.67
C LEU A 41 18.13 3.99 8.72
N TYR A 42 17.58 5.18 8.50
CA TYR A 42 16.18 5.51 8.75
C TYR A 42 15.47 6.15 7.57
N MET A 43 16.19 6.71 6.58
CA MET A 43 15.50 7.05 5.34
C MET A 43 15.19 5.80 4.55
N THR A 44 13.97 5.84 4.05
CA THR A 44 13.14 4.82 3.42
C THR A 44 13.81 4.21 2.17
N LYS A 45 14.92 4.79 1.68
CA LYS A 45 15.71 4.38 0.51
C LYS A 45 16.68 3.21 0.75
N SER A 46 16.79 2.68 1.98
CA SER A 46 17.66 1.54 2.23
C SER A 46 17.27 0.34 1.36
N LEU A 47 18.26 -0.40 0.83
CA LEU A 47 18.00 -1.60 0.01
C LEU A 47 17.06 -2.58 0.74
N VAL A 48 17.23 -2.72 2.05
CA VAL A 48 16.42 -3.60 2.90
C VAL A 48 14.96 -3.13 2.92
N ASN A 49 14.72 -1.83 3.12
CA ASN A 49 13.36 -1.30 3.14
C ASN A 49 12.69 -1.38 1.76
N ARG A 50 13.44 -1.09 0.70
CA ARG A 50 12.97 -1.25 -0.68
C ARG A 50 12.57 -2.70 -0.98
N LEU A 51 13.43 -3.66 -0.62
CA LEU A 51 13.15 -5.08 -0.82
C LEU A 51 11.98 -5.54 0.03
N TYR A 52 11.87 -5.04 1.26
CA TYR A 52 10.74 -5.33 2.14
C TYR A 52 9.41 -4.83 1.54
N LEU A 53 9.33 -3.58 1.12
CA LEU A 53 8.12 -3.01 0.50
C LEU A 53 7.75 -3.74 -0.79
N LYS A 54 8.74 -4.03 -1.66
CA LYS A 54 8.51 -4.84 -2.86
C LYS A 54 8.00 -6.23 -2.52
N GLN A 55 8.61 -6.89 -1.53
CA GLN A 55 8.17 -8.20 -1.07
C GLN A 55 6.73 -8.14 -0.54
N SER A 56 6.40 -7.13 0.27
CA SER A 56 5.04 -6.92 0.79
C SER A 56 4.03 -6.69 -0.32
N LEU A 57 4.39 -5.96 -1.38
CA LEU A 57 3.52 -5.75 -2.53
C LEU A 57 3.32 -7.03 -3.35
N TYR A 58 4.40 -7.74 -3.70
CA TYR A 58 4.31 -8.99 -4.48
C TYR A 58 3.63 -10.13 -3.73
N SER A 59 3.69 -10.13 -2.40
CA SER A 59 3.00 -11.10 -1.55
C SER A 59 1.65 -10.60 -1.04
N PHE A 60 1.19 -9.42 -1.49
CA PHE A 60 -0.10 -8.89 -1.09
C PHE A 60 -1.24 -9.81 -1.53
N LYS A 61 -2.11 -10.17 -0.59
CA LYS A 61 -3.29 -11.00 -0.83
C LYS A 61 -4.47 -10.41 -0.07
N MET A 62 -5.59 -10.27 -0.77
CA MET A 62 -6.84 -9.85 -0.17
C MET A 62 -7.52 -11.04 0.50
N ILE A 63 -8.25 -10.74 1.57
CA ILE A 63 -8.99 -11.67 2.42
C ILE A 63 -10.47 -11.38 2.21
N GLU A 64 -11.28 -12.43 2.04
CA GLU A 64 -12.72 -12.32 1.76
C GLU A 64 -13.52 -11.73 2.94
N ASP A 65 -13.05 -11.95 4.18
CA ASP A 65 -13.72 -11.49 5.40
C ASP A 65 -13.43 -10.03 5.77
N ARG A 66 -12.57 -9.33 5.01
CA ARG A 66 -12.27 -7.90 5.22
C ARG A 66 -12.89 -7.06 4.11
N SER A 67 -13.26 -5.82 4.43
CA SER A 67 -13.77 -4.87 3.42
C SER A 67 -12.77 -4.70 2.28
N VAL A 68 -13.28 -4.68 1.05
CA VAL A 68 -12.47 -4.44 -0.15
C VAL A 68 -11.83 -3.05 -0.06
N GLY A 69 -12.57 -2.03 0.39
CA GLY A 69 -12.06 -0.66 0.57
C GLY A 69 -10.82 -0.57 1.46
N GLU A 70 -10.87 -1.14 2.66
CA GLU A 70 -9.72 -1.12 3.59
C GLU A 70 -8.48 -1.82 3.00
N GLN A 71 -8.69 -2.87 2.20
CA GLN A 71 -7.60 -3.61 1.56
C GLN A 71 -7.03 -2.83 0.37
N LEU A 72 -7.86 -2.11 -0.38
CA LEU A 72 -7.41 -1.19 -1.43
C LEU A 72 -6.59 -0.05 -0.83
N ASP A 73 -6.99 0.51 0.30
CA ASP A 73 -6.22 1.55 0.99
C ASP A 73 -4.82 1.05 1.41
N LEU A 74 -4.73 -0.19 1.89
CA LEU A 74 -3.44 -0.82 2.21
C LEU A 74 -2.57 -1.04 0.97
N PHE A 75 -3.17 -1.47 -0.14
CA PHE A 75 -2.47 -1.63 -1.41
C PHE A 75 -1.95 -0.28 -1.91
N ASN A 76 -2.79 0.75 -1.96
CA ASN A 76 -2.42 2.10 -2.37
C ASN A 76 -1.33 2.69 -1.47
N LYS A 77 -1.38 2.41 -0.17
CA LYS A 77 -0.33 2.80 0.76
C LYS A 77 1.02 2.15 0.42
N LEU A 78 1.05 0.87 0.04
CA LEU A 78 2.29 0.20 -0.38
C LEU A 78 2.86 0.83 -1.65
N ILE A 79 2.02 1.22 -2.61
CA ILE A 79 2.44 1.93 -3.81
C ILE A 79 3.04 3.29 -3.46
N LEU A 80 2.35 4.09 -2.64
CA LEU A 80 2.83 5.39 -2.19
C LEU A 80 4.14 5.29 -1.39
N ASP A 81 4.27 4.28 -0.52
CA ASP A 81 5.50 4.04 0.24
C ASP A 81 6.68 3.67 -0.68
N LEU A 82 6.42 3.01 -1.81
CA LEU A 82 7.41 2.73 -2.87
C LEU A 82 7.74 3.99 -3.68
N GLU A 83 6.75 4.79 -4.06
CA GLU A 83 6.98 6.05 -4.78
C GLU A 83 7.81 7.04 -3.93
N ASN A 84 7.55 7.10 -2.62
CA ASN A 84 8.32 7.89 -1.66
C ASN A 84 9.81 7.53 -1.61
N ILE A 85 10.21 6.38 -2.15
CA ILE A 85 11.60 5.91 -2.22
C ILE A 85 12.14 5.88 -3.64
N ASP A 86 11.51 6.63 -4.54
CA ASP A 86 11.84 6.71 -5.97
C ASP A 86 11.72 5.35 -6.68
N VAL A 87 10.79 4.49 -6.23
CA VAL A 87 10.46 3.22 -6.88
C VAL A 87 9.05 3.32 -7.44
N THR A 88 8.97 3.59 -8.73
CA THR A 88 7.71 3.59 -9.48
C THR A 88 7.43 2.19 -10.02
N ILE A 89 6.15 1.82 -10.00
CA ILE A 89 5.63 0.61 -10.66
C ILE A 89 4.69 1.11 -11.75
N ASP A 90 4.82 0.58 -12.95
CA ASP A 90 3.95 0.95 -14.06
C ASP A 90 2.48 0.65 -13.72
N ASP A 91 1.57 1.52 -14.16
CA ASP A 91 0.14 1.43 -13.82
C ASP A 91 -0.47 0.06 -14.20
N GLU A 92 -0.08 -0.49 -15.35
CA GLU A 92 -0.49 -1.83 -15.78
C GLU A 92 0.03 -2.93 -14.84
N ASP A 93 1.27 -2.81 -14.34
CA ASP A 93 1.82 -3.73 -13.34
C ASP A 93 1.10 -3.59 -12.00
N GLN A 94 0.73 -2.37 -11.60
CA GLN A 94 -0.07 -2.15 -10.39
C GLN A 94 -1.45 -2.82 -10.53
N ALA A 95 -2.10 -2.68 -11.68
CA ALA A 95 -3.37 -3.34 -11.99
C ALA A 95 -3.23 -4.87 -11.95
N LEU A 96 -2.18 -5.42 -12.57
CA LEU A 96 -1.89 -6.85 -12.56
C LEU A 96 -1.64 -7.37 -11.14
N LEU A 97 -0.88 -6.66 -10.32
CA LEU A 97 -0.61 -7.02 -8.93
C LEU A 97 -1.87 -7.04 -8.09
N LEU A 98 -2.75 -6.05 -8.26
CA LEU A 98 -4.05 -6.02 -7.59
C LEU A 98 -4.91 -7.21 -8.02
N LEU A 99 -5.00 -7.52 -9.32
CA LEU A 99 -5.73 -8.70 -9.81
C LEU A 99 -5.14 -10.02 -9.29
N CYS A 100 -3.82 -10.13 -9.17
CA CYS A 100 -3.13 -11.28 -8.59
C CYS A 100 -3.37 -11.41 -7.07
N SER A 101 -3.69 -10.31 -6.39
CA SER A 101 -3.96 -10.30 -4.95
C SER A 101 -5.36 -10.80 -4.60
N LEU A 102 -6.29 -10.78 -5.56
CA LEU A 102 -7.69 -11.12 -5.33
C LEU A 102 -7.90 -12.58 -4.89
N PRO A 103 -8.88 -12.85 -4.01
CA PRO A 103 -9.24 -14.21 -3.59
C PRO A 103 -9.74 -15.06 -4.76
N LYS A 104 -9.77 -16.39 -4.58
CA LYS A 104 -10.24 -17.33 -5.61
C LYS A 104 -11.70 -17.09 -6.02
N SER A 105 -12.55 -16.61 -5.11
CA SER A 105 -13.94 -16.24 -5.40
C SER A 105 -14.08 -15.15 -6.48
N TYR A 106 -13.03 -14.38 -6.74
CA TYR A 106 -13.01 -13.34 -7.78
C TYR A 106 -12.50 -13.86 -9.14
N SER A 107 -12.34 -15.18 -9.35
CA SER A 107 -11.82 -15.72 -10.62
C SER A 107 -12.58 -15.24 -11.86
N HIS A 108 -13.91 -15.41 -11.87
CA HIS A 108 -14.75 -14.97 -12.99
C HIS A 108 -14.77 -13.45 -13.16
N PHE A 109 -14.62 -12.70 -12.07
CA PHE A 109 -14.51 -11.25 -12.14
C PHE A 109 -13.24 -10.84 -12.89
N LYS A 110 -12.10 -11.50 -12.61
CA LYS A 110 -10.83 -11.25 -13.32
C LYS A 110 -10.94 -11.57 -14.80
N GLU A 111 -11.49 -12.73 -15.15
CA GLU A 111 -11.70 -13.14 -16.54
C GLU A 111 -12.59 -12.16 -17.30
N THR A 112 -13.71 -11.76 -16.70
CA THR A 112 -14.66 -10.82 -17.31
C THR A 112 -14.05 -9.43 -17.47
N LEU A 113 -13.28 -8.96 -16.47
CA LEU A 113 -12.64 -7.65 -16.51
C LEU A 113 -11.59 -7.56 -17.62
N LEU A 114 -10.86 -8.65 -17.89
CA LEU A 114 -9.80 -8.72 -18.90
C LEU A 114 -10.31 -9.11 -20.30
N PHE A 115 -11.53 -9.60 -20.42
CA PHE A 115 -12.05 -10.14 -21.67
C PHE A 115 -12.08 -9.09 -22.79
N GLY A 116 -11.35 -9.35 -23.87
CA GLY A 116 -11.34 -8.51 -25.07
C GLY A 116 -10.66 -7.15 -24.90
N ARG A 117 -9.83 -6.96 -23.87
CA ARG A 117 -9.09 -5.72 -23.62
C ARG A 117 -7.61 -5.91 -23.95
N ASP A 118 -7.02 -4.86 -24.54
CA ASP A 118 -5.59 -4.80 -24.84
C ASP A 118 -4.76 -4.20 -23.70
N SER A 119 -5.39 -3.47 -22.77
CA SER A 119 -4.75 -2.85 -21.60
C SER A 119 -5.74 -2.70 -20.43
N VAL A 120 -5.20 -2.54 -19.21
CA VAL A 120 -5.97 -2.29 -17.98
C VAL A 120 -5.21 -1.33 -17.06
N SER A 121 -5.91 -0.36 -16.47
CA SER A 121 -5.33 0.56 -15.48
C SER A 121 -5.71 0.22 -14.05
N LEU A 122 -4.95 0.70 -13.06
CA LEU A 122 -5.25 0.46 -11.66
C LEU A 122 -6.62 1.02 -11.28
N ASP A 123 -6.93 2.25 -11.71
CA ASP A 123 -8.19 2.93 -11.43
C ASP A 123 -9.41 2.15 -11.92
N GLU A 124 -9.31 1.54 -13.11
CA GLU A 124 -10.37 0.70 -13.67
C GLU A 124 -10.62 -0.54 -12.82
N VAL A 125 -9.56 -1.22 -12.37
CA VAL A 125 -9.67 -2.39 -11.48
C VAL A 125 -10.30 -2.00 -10.15
N GLN A 126 -9.88 -0.88 -9.56
CA GLN A 126 -10.42 -0.39 -8.29
C GLN A 126 -11.91 -0.05 -8.41
N ALA A 127 -12.31 0.69 -9.46
CA ALA A 127 -13.70 1.05 -9.71
C ALA A 127 -14.59 -0.19 -9.94
N ALA A 128 -14.09 -1.18 -10.68
CA ALA A 128 -14.79 -2.44 -10.91
C ALA A 128 -14.95 -3.25 -9.61
N LEU A 129 -13.92 -3.29 -8.76
CA LEU A 129 -13.96 -3.96 -7.47
C LEU A 129 -14.98 -3.31 -6.52
N SER A 130 -14.98 -1.99 -6.40
CA SER A 130 -15.96 -1.27 -5.58
C SER A 130 -17.39 -1.47 -6.08
N SER A 131 -17.59 -1.50 -7.41
CA SER A 131 -18.90 -1.75 -8.02
C SER A 131 -19.41 -3.16 -7.72
N LYS A 132 -18.52 -4.16 -7.77
CA LYS A 132 -18.86 -5.54 -7.41
C LYS A 132 -19.25 -5.67 -5.93
N GLU A 133 -18.46 -5.08 -5.02
CA GLU A 133 -18.76 -5.11 -3.57
C GLU A 133 -20.13 -4.46 -3.27
N LEU A 134 -20.46 -3.35 -3.95
CA LEU A 134 -21.75 -2.67 -3.79
C LEU A 134 -22.92 -3.55 -4.26
N ASN A 135 -22.77 -4.24 -5.39
CA ASN A 135 -23.81 -5.13 -5.93
C ASN A 135 -24.03 -6.36 -5.03
N GLU A 136 -22.97 -7.00 -4.53
CA GLU A 136 -23.09 -8.13 -3.59
C GLU A 136 -23.82 -7.74 -2.30
N ARG A 137 -23.58 -6.51 -1.79
CA ARG A 137 -24.30 -5.97 -0.62
C ARG A 137 -25.79 -5.73 -0.92
N LYS A 138 -26.15 -5.34 -2.15
CA LYS A 138 -27.56 -5.15 -2.56
C LYS A 138 -28.29 -6.49 -2.71
N GLU A 139 -27.65 -7.47 -3.32
CA GLU A 139 -28.23 -8.81 -3.52
C GLU A 139 -28.50 -9.51 -2.17
N LYS A 140 -27.56 -9.44 -1.22
CA LYS A 140 -27.73 -9.95 0.15
C LYS A 140 -28.88 -9.26 0.91
N LYS A 141 -29.14 -7.98 0.63
CA LYS A 141 -30.28 -7.26 1.23
C LYS A 141 -31.61 -7.63 0.58
N SER A 142 -31.64 -7.85 -0.74
CA SER A 142 -32.88 -8.25 -1.44
C SER A 142 -33.35 -9.66 -1.08
N SER A 143 -32.43 -10.60 -0.82
CA SER A 143 -32.78 -11.97 -0.45
C SER A 143 -33.38 -12.10 0.95
N THR A 144 -33.20 -11.10 1.83
CA THR A 144 -33.79 -11.09 3.19
C THR A 144 -35.20 -10.47 3.20
N SER A 145 -35.62 -9.76 2.13
CA SER A 145 -36.90 -9.06 2.07
C SER A 145 -37.96 -9.74 1.17
N GLY A 146 -37.69 -10.98 0.74
CA GLY A 146 -38.49 -11.70 -0.26
C GLY A 146 -39.45 -12.78 0.26
N GLU A 147 -39.84 -12.77 1.54
CA GLU A 147 -40.93 -13.61 2.04
C GLU A 147 -42.21 -12.80 2.20
N GLY A 148 -43.20 -13.03 1.32
CA GLY A 148 -44.58 -12.68 1.63
C GLY A 148 -45.41 -12.13 0.48
N LEU A 149 -45.71 -12.94 -0.55
CA LEU A 149 -46.93 -12.79 -1.34
C LEU A 149 -47.41 -14.18 -1.83
N THR A 150 -47.98 -14.99 -0.94
CA THR A 150 -48.87 -16.07 -1.34
C THR A 150 -50.27 -15.48 -1.57
N ALA A 151 -50.61 -15.31 -2.85
CA ALA A 151 -51.94 -14.91 -3.27
C ALA A 151 -52.98 -15.97 -2.87
N ARG A 152 -53.86 -15.64 -1.93
CA ARG A 152 -55.05 -16.45 -1.60
C ARG A 152 -56.23 -15.93 -2.43
N GLY A 153 -56.43 -16.52 -3.61
CA GLY A 153 -57.63 -16.36 -4.42
C GLY A 153 -58.63 -17.48 -4.12
N LYS A 154 -59.90 -17.10 -3.93
CA LYS A 154 -61.02 -17.89 -3.40
C LYS A 154 -61.52 -19.00 -4.31
#